data_AF-A0A975DTY9-F1
#
_entry.id   AF-A0A975DTY9-F1
#
_cell.length_a   1.000
_cell.length_b   1.000
_cell.length_c   1.000
_cell.angle_alpha   90.00
_cell.angle_beta   90.00
_cell.angle_gamma   90.00
#
_symmetry.space_group_name_H-M   'P 1'
#
loop_
_entity.id
_entity.type
_entity.pdbx_description
1 polymer ?
#
loop_
_entity_poly.entity_id
_entity_poly.type
_entity_poly.pdbx_seq_one_letter_code
_entity_poly.pdbx_strand_id
1 'polypeptide(L)' 'MERVLAWIFMILALICITFVFYLQVNALGVLYSYHRRSNEIDCHYFTGTYFTKITYHNARSFCPIWQDIF' A
#
# COMPACT_ATOMS: atom_id res chain seq x y z
N MET A 1 -39.90 3.15 8.95
CA MET A 1 -38.92 2.04 8.95
C MET A 1 -37.97 2.11 7.76
N GLU A 2 -38.46 2.27 6.53
CA GLU A 2 -37.63 2.27 5.31
C GLU A 2 -36.52 3.33 5.29
N ARG A 3 -36.80 4.55 5.79
CA ARG A 3 -35.77 5.59 5.90
C ARG A 3 -34.59 5.15 6.78
N VAL A 4 -34.86 4.57 7.94
CA VAL A 4 -33.80 4.11 8.87
C VAL A 4 -32.96 3.00 8.23
N LEU A 5 -33.60 2.08 7.51
CA LEU A 5 -32.90 1.03 6.78
C LEU A 5 -31.98 1.61 5.69
N ALA A 6 -32.46 2.60 4.93
CA ALA A 6 -31.66 3.28 3.92
C ALA A 6 -30.44 4.00 4.53
N TRP A 7 -30.61 4.65 5.68
CA TRP A 7 -29.50 5.29 6.40
C TRP A 7 -28.46 4.28 6.88
N ILE A 8 -28.88 3.16 7.46
CA ILE A 8 -27.96 2.10 7.91
C ILE A 8 -27.20 1.51 6.72
N PHE A 9 -27.90 1.24 5.62
CA PHE A 9 -27.28 0.75 4.39
C PHE A 9 -26.22 1.71 3.84
N MET A 10 -26.53 3.02 3.79
CA MET A 10 -25.60 4.04 3.34
C MET A 10 -24.35 4.12 4.22
N ILE A 11 -24.51 4.03 5.54
CA ILE A 11 -23.38 4.04 6.48
C ILE A 11 -22.50 2.79 6.26
N LEU A 12 -23.10 1.62 6.14
CA LEU A 12 -22.37 0.37 5.90
C LEU A 12 -21.65 0.39 4.55
N ALA A 13 -22.29 0.90 3.51
CA ALA A 13 -21.68 1.06 2.20
C ALA A 13 -20.47 2.00 2.27
N LEU A 14 -20.60 3.13 2.98
CA LEU A 14 -19.50 4.08 3.18
C LEU A 14 -18.32 3.43 3.92
N ILE A 15 -18.59 2.69 5.00
CA ILE A 15 -17.56 1.96 5.75
C ILE A 15 -16.86 0.94 4.84
N CYS A 16 -17.62 0.17 4.08
CA CYS A 16 -17.09 -0.85 3.17
C CYS A 16 -16.18 -0.23 2.10
N ILE A 17 -16.63 0.84 1.44
CA ILE A 17 -15.84 1.55 0.41
C ILE A 17 -14.56 2.12 1.03
N THR A 18 -14.66 2.73 2.21
CA THR A 18 -13.50 3.30 2.92
C THR A 18 -12.49 2.21 3.27
N PHE A 19 -12.97 1.05 3.72
CA PHE A 19 -12.13 -0.09 4.07
C PHE A 19 -11.44 -0.70 2.84
N VAL A 20 -12.16 -0.89 1.74
CA VAL A 20 -11.58 -1.38 0.48
C VAL A 20 -10.51 -0.42 -0.03
N PHE A 21 -10.77 0.89 0.00
CA PHE A 21 -9.79 1.89 -0.40
C PHE A 21 -8.56 1.86 0.51
N TYR A 22 -8.75 1.77 1.82
CA TYR A 22 -7.66 1.61 2.78
C TYR A 22 -6.79 0.39 2.45
N LEU A 23 -7.38 -0.77 2.14
CA LEU A 23 -6.62 -1.95 1.76
C LEU A 23 -5.85 -1.75 0.46
N GLN A 24 -6.47 -1.16 -0.57
CA GLN A 24 -5.83 -0.96 -1.87
C GLN A 24 -4.62 -0.02 -1.80
N VAL A 25 -4.76 1.13 -1.13
CA VAL A 25 -3.65 2.10 -1.03
C VAL A 25 -2.50 1.54 -0.17
N ASN A 26 -2.81 0.62 0.74
CA ASN A 26 -1.80 -0.05 1.55
C ASN A 26 -1.19 -1.28 0.89
N ALA A 27 -1.80 -1.85 -0.14
CA ALA A 27 -1.24 -2.97 -0.90
C ALA A 27 -0.20 -2.52 -1.94
N LEU A 28 -0.18 -1.24 -2.31
CA LEU A 28 0.73 -0.69 -3.32
C LEU A 28 1.77 0.21 -2.67
N GLY A 29 3.04 -0.16 -2.82
CA GLY A 29 4.19 0.65 -2.45
C GLY A 29 4.71 1.46 -3.63
N VAL A 30 4.90 2.76 -3.41
CA VAL A 30 5.56 3.68 -4.36
C VAL A 30 6.98 3.91 -3.90
N LEU A 31 7.95 3.72 -4.80
CA LEU A 31 9.36 3.94 -4.49
C LEU A 31 9.59 5.42 -4.14
N TYR A 32 10.03 5.66 -2.92
CA TYR A 32 10.37 6.99 -2.43
C TYR A 32 11.88 7.22 -2.47
N SER A 33 12.65 6.24 -2.03
CA SER A 33 14.11 6.32 -2.06
C SER A 33 14.72 4.93 -2.20
N TYR A 34 15.97 4.88 -2.65
CA TYR A 34 16.75 3.66 -2.62
C TYR A 34 18.17 3.95 -2.19
N HIS A 35 18.78 2.97 -1.53
CA HIS A 35 20.17 3.04 -1.10
C HIS A 35 20.90 1.78 -1.56
N ARG A 36 21.93 1.98 -2.38
CA ARG A 36 22.73 0.88 -2.92
C ARG A 36 23.96 0.67 -2.04
N ARG A 37 24.12 -0.56 -1.54
CA ARG A 37 25.33 -1.06 -0.88
C ARG A 37 25.98 -2.11 -1.78
N SER A 38 27.25 -2.42 -1.54
CA SER A 38 28.11 -3.24 -2.44
C SER A 38 27.36 -4.35 -3.19
N ASN A 39 26.67 -5.23 -2.45
CA ASN A 39 25.98 -6.40 -3.00
C ASN A 39 24.45 -6.37 -2.77
N GLU A 40 23.91 -5.24 -2.31
CA GLU A 40 22.52 -5.12 -1.84
C GLU A 40 21.92 -3.78 -2.25
N ILE A 41 20.61 -3.76 -2.51
CA ILE A 41 19.87 -2.53 -2.70
C ILE A 41 18.69 -2.48 -1.73
N ASP A 42 18.69 -1.46 -0.89
CA ASP A 42 17.60 -1.14 0.02
C ASP A 42 16.61 -0.22 -0.72
N CYS A 43 15.41 -0.71 -0.99
CA CYS A 43 14.33 0.04 -1.62
C CYS A 43 13.32 0.48 -0.55
N HIS A 44 13.10 1.77 -0.40
CA HIS A 44 12.12 2.34 0.52
C HIS A 44 10.86 2.72 -0.24
N TYR A 45 9.75 2.08 0.12
CA TYR A 45 8.43 2.31 -0.45
C TYR A 45 7.55 3.05 0.53
N PHE A 46 6.80 4.01 0.03
CA PHE A 46 5.70 4.63 0.72
C PHE A 46 4.40 3.94 0.30
N THR A 47 3.66 3.42 1.27
CA THR A 47 2.28 2.96 1.09
C THR A 47 1.32 4.00 1.66
N GLY A 48 0.02 3.77 1.55
CA GLY A 48 -1.00 4.71 2.05
C GLY A 48 -0.78 5.20 3.47
N THR A 49 -0.35 4.33 4.39
CA THR A 49 -0.19 4.69 5.81
C THR A 49 1.16 4.35 6.42
N TYR A 50 2.07 3.68 5.70
CA TYR A 50 3.34 3.24 6.27
C TYR A 50 4.52 3.34 5.28
N PHE A 51 5.73 3.23 5.83
CA PHE A 51 6.96 3.13 5.06
C PHE A 51 7.49 1.72 5.18
N THR A 52 7.76 1.08 4.05
CA THR A 52 8.32 -0.28 3.98
C THR A 52 9.69 -0.25 3.36
N LYS A 53 10.62 -0.98 3.95
CA LYS A 53 11.94 -1.23 3.37
C LYS A 53 11.99 -2.66 2.84
N ILE A 54 12.38 -2.82 1.57
CA ILE A 54 12.65 -4.12 0.95
C ILE A 54 14.13 -4.13 0.52
N THR A 55 14.89 -5.09 1.03
CA THR A 55 16.29 -5.28 0.65
C THR A 55 16.39 -6.39 -0.39
N TYR A 56 16.97 -6.08 -1.55
CA TYR A 56 17.30 -7.08 -2.56
C TYR A 56 18.79 -7.41 -2.50
N HIS A 57 19.11 -8.70 -2.43
CA HIS A 57 20.48 -9.21 -2.50
C HIS A 57 20.74 -9.81 -3.89
N ASN A 58 21.87 -9.47 -4.53
CA ASN A 58 22.48 -10.08 -5.74
C ASN A 58 21.61 -10.37 -7.00
N ALA A 59 20.28 -10.37 -6.94
CA ALA A 59 19.36 -10.79 -7.99
C ALA A 59 18.62 -9.63 -8.67
N ARG A 60 18.60 -8.43 -8.05
CA ARG A 60 18.02 -7.22 -8.63
C ARG A 60 18.94 -6.03 -8.45
N SER A 61 19.30 -5.40 -9.57
CA SER A 61 20.12 -4.19 -9.63
C SER A 61 19.30 -2.89 -9.60
N PHE A 62 17.97 -3.00 -9.54
CA PHE A 62 17.04 -1.87 -9.59
C PHE A 62 15.86 -2.07 -8.63
N CYS A 63 15.33 -0.95 -8.13
CA CYS A 63 14.06 -0.92 -7.41
C CYS A 63 12.93 -0.64 -8.40
N PRO A 64 11.88 -1.46 -8.47
CA PRO A 64 10.69 -1.10 -9.23
C PRO A 64 10.05 0.16 -8.64
N ILE A 65 9.50 1.02 -9.50
CA ILE A 65 8.86 2.28 -9.08
C ILE A 65 7.59 2.01 -8.28
N TRP A 66 6.89 0.91 -8.59
CA TRP A 66 5.67 0.47 -7.94
C TRP A 66 5.79 -1.02 -7.67
N GLN A 67 5.38 -1.45 -6.47
CA GLN A 67 5.38 -2.86 -6.12
C GLN A 67 4.28 -3.19 -5.13
N ASP A 68 3.70 -4.38 -5.26
CA ASP A 68 2.78 -4.92 -4.28
C ASP A 68 3.51 -5.24 -2.97
N ILE A 69 3.00 -4.69 -1.88
CA ILE A 69 3.50 -4.89 -0.52
C ILE A 69 2.43 -5.71 0.22
N PHE A 70 2.78 -6.96 0.49
CA PHE A 70 1.95 -7.94 1.20
C PHE A 70 2.42 -8.11 2.64
#